data_AF-A0AAV5ER76-F1
#
_entry.id   AF-A0AAV5ER76-F1
#
_cell.length_a   1.000
_cell.length_b   1.000
_cell.length_c   1.000
_cell.angle_alpha   90.00
_cell.angle_beta   90.00
_cell.angle_gamma   90.00
#
_symmetry.space_group_name_H-M   'P 1'
#
loop_
_entity.id
_entity.type
_entity.pdbx_description
1 polymer ?
#
loop_
_entity_poly.entity_id
_entity_poly.type
_entity_poly.pdbx_seq_one_letter_code
_entity_poly.pdbx_strand_id
1 'polypeptide(L)'
;MNRWSGILHDVNAFCGCISKIEARNQSGCSIDDKIASACAMFKEDDKTHRNFAYMHCWKVLKDKPKWMERRKHSSSSNRGGKKQKTTADASPSTAALAHVAGNVGGGQPSGTAQERPPGKKKEKQMLRQRASMEAMEYFVAKKKEADGEKDLKKEERCKKAFALQEERIMIERERVEIKRQLEEERIMNIDMSTLNYKQQQYYESRQEGILSKRLNN
;
A
#
# COMPACT_ATOMS: atom_id res chain seq x y z
N MET A 1 -23.55 6.69 -8.64
CA MET A 1 -22.37 5.95 -8.10
C MET A 1 -21.45 6.95 -7.43
N ASN A 2 -21.18 6.83 -6.14
CA ASN A 2 -20.23 7.70 -5.43
C ASN A 2 -18.79 7.40 -5.88
N ARG A 3 -17.96 8.45 -5.98
CA ARG A 3 -16.57 8.37 -6.46
C ARG A 3 -15.75 7.30 -5.74
N TRP A 4 -15.96 7.13 -4.44
CA TRP A 4 -15.31 6.11 -3.63
C TRP A 4 -15.64 4.68 -4.06
N SER A 5 -16.91 4.37 -4.36
CA SER A 5 -17.28 3.02 -4.81
C SER A 5 -16.72 2.70 -6.18
N GLY A 6 -16.61 3.69 -7.07
CA GLY A 6 -15.95 3.50 -8.38
C GLY A 6 -14.47 3.14 -8.22
N ILE A 7 -13.74 3.88 -7.37
CA ILE A 7 -12.32 3.58 -7.08
C ILE A 7 -12.19 2.18 -6.47
N LEU A 8 -13.03 1.85 -5.47
CA LEU A 8 -12.98 0.55 -4.81
C LEU A 8 -13.30 -0.59 -5.78
N HIS A 9 -14.26 -0.41 -6.68
CA HIS A 9 -14.61 -1.38 -7.71
C HIS A 9 -13.42 -1.64 -8.65
N ASP A 10 -12.85 -0.60 -9.24
CA ASP A 10 -11.73 -0.70 -10.18
C ASP A 10 -10.51 -1.33 -9.50
N VAL A 11 -10.20 -0.94 -8.25
CA VAL A 11 -9.08 -1.51 -7.47
C VAL A 11 -9.32 -2.99 -7.15
N ASN A 12 -10.54 -3.39 -6.81
CA ASN A 12 -10.87 -4.80 -6.56
C ASN A 12 -10.78 -5.64 -7.84
N ALA A 13 -11.28 -5.14 -8.96
CA ALA A 13 -11.17 -5.78 -10.26
C ALA A 13 -9.70 -5.98 -10.66
N PHE A 14 -8.87 -4.95 -10.50
CA PHE A 14 -7.43 -5.03 -10.72
C PHE A 14 -6.74 -6.04 -9.79
N CYS A 15 -7.14 -6.13 -8.52
CA CYS A 15 -6.63 -7.17 -7.61
C CYS A 15 -7.01 -8.59 -8.08
N GLY A 16 -8.17 -8.74 -8.71
CA GLY A 16 -8.58 -9.98 -9.37
C GLY A 16 -7.63 -10.37 -10.50
N CYS A 17 -7.27 -9.43 -11.37
CA CYS A 17 -6.28 -9.64 -12.43
C CYS A 17 -4.91 -10.07 -11.88
N ILE A 18 -4.42 -9.39 -10.83
CA ILE A 18 -3.17 -9.75 -10.15
C ILE A 18 -3.23 -11.18 -9.60
N SER A 19 -4.33 -11.55 -8.95
CA SER A 19 -4.51 -12.90 -8.38
C SER A 19 -4.51 -13.98 -9.47
N LYS A 20 -5.15 -13.72 -10.62
CA LYS A 20 -5.13 -14.60 -11.79
C LYS A 20 -3.71 -14.79 -12.33
N ILE A 21 -2.89 -13.74 -12.36
CA ILE A 21 -1.50 -13.79 -12.83
C ILE A 21 -0.59 -14.52 -11.85
N GLU A 22 -0.73 -14.25 -10.55
CA GLU A 22 0.02 -14.95 -9.51
C GLU A 22 -0.30 -16.46 -9.50
N ALA A 23 -1.56 -16.83 -9.72
CA ALA A 23 -1.98 -18.23 -9.80
C ALA A 23 -1.39 -19.00 -11.00
N ARG A 24 -0.93 -18.31 -12.07
CA ARG A 24 -0.30 -18.93 -13.24
C ARG A 24 1.13 -19.43 -12.95
N ASN A 25 1.71 -19.10 -11.79
CA ASN A 25 3.02 -19.58 -11.34
C ASN A 25 4.14 -19.47 -12.39
N GLN A 26 4.13 -18.41 -13.21
CA GLN A 26 5.17 -18.18 -14.21
C GLN A 26 6.50 -17.88 -13.51
N SER A 27 7.46 -18.81 -13.62
CA SER A 27 8.81 -18.66 -13.11
C SER A 27 9.57 -17.61 -13.93
N GLY A 28 10.24 -16.67 -13.26
CA GLY A 28 11.13 -15.68 -13.90
C GLY A 28 10.52 -14.31 -14.21
N CYS A 29 9.23 -14.07 -13.98
CA CYS A 29 8.64 -12.73 -14.17
C CYS A 29 8.90 -11.81 -12.97
N SER A 30 9.38 -10.60 -13.24
CA SER A 30 9.54 -9.55 -12.23
C SER A 30 8.19 -9.08 -11.69
N ILE A 31 8.20 -8.34 -10.58
CA ILE A 31 6.98 -7.74 -10.02
C ILE A 31 6.37 -6.75 -11.01
N ASP A 32 7.20 -6.00 -11.73
CA ASP A 32 6.75 -5.02 -12.71
C ASP A 32 6.10 -5.71 -13.93
N ASP A 33 6.62 -6.87 -14.35
CA ASP A 33 6.02 -7.67 -15.42
C ASP A 33 4.63 -8.18 -15.04
N LYS A 34 4.45 -8.57 -13.77
CA LYS A 34 3.15 -9.02 -13.24
C LYS A 34 2.15 -7.86 -13.20
N ILE A 35 2.60 -6.66 -12.83
CA ILE A 35 1.76 -5.45 -12.83
C ILE A 35 1.38 -5.06 -14.26
N ALA A 36 2.33 -5.06 -15.19
CA ALA A 36 2.08 -4.76 -16.61
C ALA A 36 1.07 -5.75 -17.21
N SER A 37 1.25 -7.05 -16.94
CA SER A 37 0.32 -8.10 -17.34
C SER A 37 -1.08 -7.90 -16.73
N ALA A 38 -1.16 -7.45 -15.49
CA ALA A 38 -2.44 -7.18 -14.82
C ALA A 38 -3.13 -5.96 -15.40
N CYS A 39 -2.38 -4.92 -15.80
CA CYS A 39 -2.93 -3.76 -16.49
C CYS A 39 -3.50 -4.13 -17.86
N ALA A 40 -2.80 -4.98 -18.61
CA ALA A 40 -3.31 -5.50 -19.88
C ALA A 40 -4.60 -6.31 -19.68
N MET A 41 -4.59 -7.25 -18.73
CA MET A 41 -5.77 -8.06 -18.41
C MET A 41 -6.95 -7.23 -17.91
N PHE A 42 -6.71 -6.18 -17.10
CA PHE A 42 -7.76 -5.27 -16.65
C PHE A 42 -8.40 -4.53 -17.83
N LYS A 43 -7.58 -4.09 -18.78
CA LYS A 43 -8.06 -3.41 -19.99
C LYS A 43 -8.88 -4.34 -20.88
N GLU A 44 -8.52 -5.62 -20.96
CA GLU A 44 -9.29 -6.63 -21.70
C GLU A 44 -10.61 -6.97 -21.00
N ASP A 45 -10.60 -7.10 -19.66
CA ASP A 45 -11.78 -7.43 -18.85
C ASP A 45 -12.76 -6.24 -18.71
N ASP A 46 -12.31 -5.00 -18.86
CA ASP A 46 -13.14 -3.78 -18.80
C ASP A 46 -13.93 -3.58 -20.11
N LYS A 47 -15.25 -3.45 -20.01
CA LYS A 47 -16.17 -3.26 -21.16
C LYS A 47 -15.85 -2.04 -22.01
N THR A 48 -15.22 -1.03 -21.42
CA THR A 48 -14.86 0.22 -22.10
C THR A 48 -13.37 0.26 -22.48
N HIS A 49 -12.65 -0.85 -22.30
CA HIS A 49 -11.21 -0.98 -22.52
C HIS A 49 -10.40 0.17 -21.91
N ARG A 50 -10.83 0.66 -20.75
CA ARG A 50 -10.14 1.74 -20.05
C ARG A 50 -8.88 1.22 -19.37
N ASN A 51 -7.86 2.06 -19.37
CA ASN A 51 -6.67 1.81 -18.56
C ASN A 51 -7.00 1.93 -17.07
N PHE A 52 -6.36 1.10 -16.25
CA PHE A 52 -6.47 1.21 -14.80
C PHE A 52 -5.83 2.51 -14.29
N ALA A 53 -6.65 3.48 -13.89
CA ALA A 53 -6.20 4.82 -13.49
C ALA A 53 -5.71 4.91 -12.03
N TYR A 54 -6.03 3.92 -11.18
CA TYR A 54 -5.85 4.00 -9.73
C TYR A 54 -4.63 3.22 -9.21
N MET A 55 -3.53 3.24 -9.97
CA MET A 55 -2.30 2.53 -9.62
C MET A 55 -1.70 2.99 -8.29
N HIS A 56 -1.80 4.28 -7.98
CA HIS A 56 -1.37 4.82 -6.69
C HIS A 56 -2.19 4.23 -5.52
N CYS A 57 -3.52 4.18 -5.66
CA CYS A 57 -4.41 3.62 -4.65
C CYS A 57 -4.11 2.14 -4.40
N TRP A 58 -3.90 1.35 -5.46
CA TRP A 58 -3.52 -0.06 -5.32
C TRP A 58 -2.19 -0.23 -4.59
N LYS A 59 -1.15 0.57 -4.93
CA LYS A 59 0.16 0.52 -4.25
C LYS A 59 0.09 0.80 -2.75
N VAL A 60 -0.80 1.71 -2.33
CA VAL A 60 -1.01 2.02 -0.90
C VAL A 60 -1.77 0.91 -0.19
N LEU A 61 -2.75 0.29 -0.86
CA LEU A 61 -3.62 -0.73 -0.26
C LEU A 61 -2.97 -2.12 -0.23
N LYS A 62 -2.11 -2.45 -1.19
CA LYS A 62 -1.64 -3.83 -1.41
C LYS A 62 -0.90 -4.44 -0.20
N ASP A 63 -0.24 -3.62 0.62
CA ASP A 63 0.56 -4.06 1.78
C ASP A 63 -0.16 -3.88 3.12
N LYS A 64 -1.42 -3.38 3.14
CA LYS A 64 -2.19 -3.23 4.38
C LYS A 64 -2.71 -4.59 4.87
N PRO A 65 -2.59 -4.92 6.17
CA PRO A 65 -2.94 -6.24 6.71
C PRO A 65 -4.40 -6.63 6.46
N LYS A 66 -5.34 -5.70 6.71
CA LYS A 66 -6.78 -5.87 6.41
C LYS A 66 -7.08 -6.13 4.92
N TRP A 67 -6.20 -5.70 4.02
CA TRP A 67 -6.35 -5.90 2.57
C TRP A 67 -5.74 -7.24 2.14
N MET A 68 -4.59 -7.60 2.71
CA MET A 68 -3.93 -8.89 2.50
C MET A 68 -4.80 -10.07 2.96
N GLU A 69 -5.43 -9.96 4.14
CA GLU A 69 -6.38 -10.96 4.65
C GLU A 69 -7.57 -11.15 3.70
N ARG A 70 -8.15 -10.04 3.24
CA ARG A 70 -9.28 -10.06 2.29
C ARG A 70 -8.92 -10.76 0.97
N ARG A 71 -7.69 -10.59 0.49
CA ARG A 71 -7.17 -11.26 -0.72
C ARG A 71 -7.07 -12.78 -0.52
N LYS A 72 -6.62 -13.23 0.67
CA LYS A 72 -6.55 -14.67 1.02
C LYS A 72 -7.94 -15.31 1.02
N HIS A 73 -8.93 -14.65 1.62
CA HIS A 73 -10.32 -15.16 1.65
C HIS A 73 -11.00 -15.20 0.27
N SER A 74 -10.69 -14.25 -0.62
CA SER A 74 -11.22 -14.23 -1.99
C SER A 74 -10.69 -15.40 -2.84
N SER A 75 -9.43 -15.79 -2.65
CA SER A 75 -8.84 -16.93 -3.35
C SER A 75 -9.41 -18.30 -2.94
N SER A 76 -9.89 -18.44 -1.70
CA SER A 76 -10.53 -19.66 -1.20
C SER A 76 -12.02 -19.76 -1.51
N SER A 77 -12.71 -18.63 -1.71
CA SER A 77 -14.18 -18.61 -1.88
C SER A 77 -14.66 -19.00 -3.28
N ASN A 78 -13.80 -18.94 -4.31
CA ASN A 78 -14.19 -19.26 -5.69
C ASN A 78 -14.09 -20.76 -6.09
N ARG A 79 -13.93 -21.67 -5.11
CA ARG A 79 -14.08 -23.13 -5.35
C ARG A 79 -15.47 -23.67 -5.02
N GLY A 80 -16.47 -22.81 -4.84
CA GLY A 80 -17.86 -23.19 -4.56
C GLY A 80 -18.80 -22.85 -5.71
N GLY A 81 -18.78 -23.63 -6.79
CA GLY A 81 -19.68 -23.44 -7.93
C GLY A 81 -20.23 -24.76 -8.48
N LYS A 82 -21.42 -25.14 -7.98
CA LYS A 82 -22.42 -26.06 -8.59
C LYS A 82 -21.92 -27.40 -9.15
N LYS A 83 -22.04 -28.47 -8.33
CA LYS A 83 -22.35 -29.80 -8.86
C LYS A 83 -23.74 -29.73 -9.51
N GLN A 84 -23.77 -29.69 -10.84
CA GLN A 84 -24.98 -29.87 -11.61
C GLN A 84 -25.35 -31.35 -11.55
N LYS A 85 -26.52 -31.62 -10.97
CA LYS A 85 -27.16 -32.94 -10.93
C LYS A 85 -27.60 -33.29 -12.36
N THR A 86 -26.90 -34.21 -13.00
CA THR A 86 -27.43 -34.92 -14.18
C THR A 86 -27.89 -36.29 -13.72
N THR A 87 -29.22 -36.45 -13.74
CA THR A 87 -29.93 -37.72 -13.69
C THR A 87 -29.61 -38.54 -14.94
N ALA A 88 -29.21 -39.79 -14.77
CA ALA A 88 -29.37 -40.82 -15.80
C ALA A 88 -29.78 -42.11 -15.09
N ASP A 89 -30.97 -42.52 -15.45
CA ASP A 89 -31.67 -43.76 -15.14
C ASP A 89 -31.02 -44.91 -15.93
N ALA A 90 -30.78 -46.04 -15.26
CA ALA A 90 -30.96 -47.41 -15.76
C ALA A 90 -30.23 -48.41 -14.83
N SER A 91 -30.96 -49.43 -14.41
CA SER A 91 -30.55 -50.56 -13.56
C SER A 91 -30.31 -51.82 -14.44
N PRO A 92 -30.12 -53.05 -13.91
CA PRO A 92 -28.84 -53.65 -13.47
C PRO A 92 -28.51 -54.99 -14.20
N SER A 93 -27.34 -55.58 -13.96
CA SER A 93 -27.12 -57.03 -14.21
C SER A 93 -26.03 -57.68 -13.34
N THR A 94 -26.54 -58.37 -12.31
CA THR A 94 -26.25 -59.75 -11.85
C THR A 94 -24.86 -60.40 -11.95
N ALA A 95 -24.30 -60.76 -10.79
CA ALA A 95 -23.95 -62.14 -10.31
C ALA A 95 -23.28 -62.01 -8.90
N ALA A 96 -23.88 -62.41 -7.76
CA ALA A 96 -24.06 -63.77 -7.21
C ALA A 96 -22.68 -64.41 -6.84
N LEU A 97 -22.28 -64.88 -5.65
CA LEU A 97 -22.89 -65.37 -4.38
C LEU A 97 -21.81 -65.26 -3.25
N ALA A 98 -22.16 -64.80 -2.04
CA ALA A 98 -22.37 -65.58 -0.79
C ALA A 98 -21.17 -66.37 -0.21
N HIS A 99 -20.73 -65.99 1.00
CA HIS A 99 -20.68 -66.93 2.12
C HIS A 99 -20.76 -66.21 3.48
N VAL A 100 -21.77 -66.61 4.25
CA VAL A 100 -21.97 -66.34 5.67
C VAL A 100 -21.21 -67.42 6.46
N ALA A 101 -20.60 -67.02 7.58
CA ALA A 101 -20.53 -67.82 8.81
C ALA A 101 -20.10 -66.90 9.97
N GLY A 102 -21.00 -66.67 10.92
CA GLY A 102 -20.68 -66.05 12.21
C GLY A 102 -20.22 -67.09 13.24
N ASN A 103 -19.59 -66.65 14.33
CA ASN A 103 -20.06 -66.92 15.71
C ASN A 103 -19.21 -66.18 16.77
N VAL A 104 -19.90 -65.36 17.56
CA VAL A 104 -19.83 -65.03 19.01
C VAL A 104 -18.55 -65.31 19.82
N GLY A 105 -18.15 -64.31 20.62
CA GLY A 105 -17.37 -64.48 21.87
C GLY A 105 -16.85 -63.16 22.43
N GLY A 106 -17.42 -62.68 23.55
CA GLY A 106 -17.21 -61.35 24.13
C GLY A 106 -15.93 -61.17 24.97
N GLY A 107 -15.71 -59.92 25.40
CA GLY A 107 -14.73 -59.57 26.43
C GLY A 107 -13.99 -58.25 26.16
N GLN A 108 -14.50 -57.13 26.67
CA GLN A 108 -13.70 -55.93 26.92
C GLN A 108 -13.04 -56.10 28.31
N PRO A 109 -11.78 -55.69 28.52
CA PRO A 109 -11.60 -54.41 29.20
C PRO A 109 -10.38 -53.59 28.75
N SER A 110 -10.58 -52.27 28.79
CA SER A 110 -9.66 -51.17 29.06
C SER A 110 -8.15 -51.36 28.84
N GLY A 111 -7.59 -50.59 27.90
CA GLY A 111 -6.15 -50.39 27.74
C GLY A 111 -5.86 -48.93 27.40
N THR A 112 -5.03 -48.31 28.25
CA THR A 112 -4.49 -46.96 28.12
C THR A 112 -3.96 -46.69 26.71
N ALA A 113 -4.50 -45.66 26.05
CA ALA A 113 -4.00 -45.20 24.77
C ALA A 113 -2.65 -44.50 24.96
N GLN A 114 -1.57 -45.27 25.05
CA GLN A 114 -0.24 -44.75 24.82
C GLN A 114 -0.17 -44.25 23.37
N GLU A 115 -0.05 -42.93 23.22
CA GLU A 115 0.14 -42.26 21.95
C GLU A 115 1.44 -42.78 21.32
N ARG A 116 1.30 -43.59 20.26
CA ARG A 116 2.45 -44.13 19.52
C ARG A 116 3.32 -42.98 19.01
N PRO A 117 4.66 -43.09 19.07
CA PRO A 117 5.55 -42.02 18.65
C PRO A 117 5.28 -41.63 17.20
N PRO A 118 5.33 -40.32 16.86
CA PRO A 118 5.05 -39.86 15.51
C PRO A 118 6.02 -40.54 14.55
N GLY A 119 5.47 -41.28 13.58
CA GLY A 119 6.29 -41.99 12.60
C GLY A 119 7.19 -41.01 11.82
N LYS A 120 8.38 -41.49 11.41
CA LYS A 120 9.43 -40.73 10.69
C LYS A 120 8.92 -39.81 9.56
N LYS A 121 7.77 -40.13 8.95
CA LYS A 121 7.11 -39.33 7.90
C LYS A 121 6.48 -38.03 8.43
N LYS A 122 5.82 -38.06 9.59
CA LYS A 122 5.17 -36.89 10.22
C LYS A 122 6.20 -35.91 10.76
N GLU A 123 7.27 -36.43 11.37
CA GLU A 123 8.40 -35.62 11.85
C GLU A 123 9.12 -34.89 10.70
N LYS A 124 9.42 -35.59 9.61
CA LYS A 124 10.02 -34.97 8.41
C LYS A 124 9.10 -33.90 7.79
N GLN A 125 7.79 -34.07 7.85
CA GLN A 125 6.83 -33.08 7.37
C GLN A 125 6.81 -31.83 8.27
N MET A 126 6.81 -31.99 9.59
CA MET A 126 6.88 -30.88 10.54
C MET A 126 8.19 -30.10 10.38
N LEU A 127 9.32 -30.79 10.17
CA LEU A 127 10.61 -30.14 9.91
C LEU A 127 10.58 -29.33 8.61
N ARG A 128 10.00 -29.88 7.54
CA ARG A 128 9.79 -29.14 6.28
C ARG A 128 8.88 -27.93 6.46
N GLN A 129 7.81 -28.06 7.25
CA GLN A 129 6.88 -26.96 7.53
C GLN A 129 7.57 -25.84 8.33
N ARG A 130 8.37 -26.21 9.35
CA ARG A 130 9.14 -25.27 10.15
C ARG A 130 10.19 -24.54 9.31
N ALA A 131 10.94 -25.27 8.47
CA ALA A 131 11.89 -24.67 7.54
C ALA A 131 11.21 -23.71 6.55
N SER A 132 10.03 -24.06 6.04
CA SER A 132 9.24 -23.16 5.18
C SER A 132 8.74 -21.91 5.91
N MET A 133 8.37 -22.02 7.19
CA MET A 133 7.97 -20.85 8.00
C MET A 133 9.15 -19.93 8.29
N GLU A 134 10.29 -20.49 8.67
CA GLU A 134 11.53 -19.75 8.94
C GLU A 134 12.03 -18.99 7.69
N ALA A 135 11.97 -19.62 6.52
CA ALA A 135 12.30 -18.95 5.25
C ALA A 135 11.36 -17.76 4.98
N MET A 136 10.06 -17.91 5.26
CA MET A 136 9.09 -16.83 5.09
C MET A 136 9.34 -15.68 6.08
N GLU A 137 9.66 -15.98 7.34
CA GLU A 137 10.03 -14.99 8.36
C GLU A 137 11.28 -14.21 7.95
N TYR A 138 12.30 -14.89 7.43
CA TYR A 138 13.51 -14.26 6.90
C TYR A 138 13.19 -13.30 5.74
N PHE A 139 12.36 -13.71 4.77
CA PHE A 139 11.96 -12.82 3.66
C PHE A 139 11.17 -11.60 4.14
N VAL A 140 10.30 -11.76 5.14
CA VAL A 140 9.55 -10.66 5.74
C VAL A 140 10.48 -9.70 6.47
N ALA A 141 11.44 -10.22 7.25
CA ALA A 141 12.45 -9.42 7.94
C ALA A 141 13.31 -8.63 6.95
N LYS A 142 13.86 -9.30 5.93
CA LYS A 142 14.66 -8.65 4.87
C LYS A 142 13.89 -7.59 4.11
N LYS A 143 12.61 -7.83 3.82
CA LYS A 143 11.76 -6.83 3.18
C LYS A 143 11.53 -5.61 4.08
N LYS A 144 11.27 -5.83 5.37
CA LYS A 144 11.13 -4.75 6.37
C LYS A 144 12.40 -3.90 6.49
N GLU A 145 13.56 -4.54 6.51
CA GLU A 145 14.86 -3.85 6.52
C GLU A 145 15.03 -2.98 5.26
N ALA A 146 14.79 -3.55 4.08
CA ALA A 146 14.93 -2.83 2.82
C ALA A 146 13.91 -1.67 2.67
N ASP A 147 12.69 -1.85 3.18
CA ASP A 147 11.68 -0.79 3.20
C ASP A 147 12.06 0.30 4.22
N GLY A 148 12.59 -0.07 5.39
CA GLY A 148 13.11 0.86 6.39
C GLY A 148 14.28 1.70 5.88
N GLU A 149 15.24 1.09 5.19
CA GLU A 149 16.38 1.80 4.58
C GLU A 149 15.89 2.82 3.52
N LYS A 150 14.91 2.42 2.69
CA LYS A 150 14.32 3.33 1.70
C LYS A 150 13.59 4.49 2.35
N ASP A 151 12.90 4.25 3.46
CA ASP A 151 12.15 5.30 4.15
C ASP A 151 13.09 6.27 4.86
N LEU A 152 14.16 5.79 5.51
CA LEU A 152 15.23 6.65 6.05
C LEU A 152 15.85 7.53 4.94
N LYS A 153 16.16 6.95 3.78
CA LYS A 153 16.71 7.71 2.64
C LYS A 153 15.75 8.77 2.10
N LYS A 154 14.44 8.53 2.14
CA LYS A 154 13.42 9.53 1.77
C LYS A 154 13.34 10.62 2.83
N GLU A 155 13.35 10.25 4.11
CA GLU A 155 13.28 11.19 5.23
C GLU A 155 14.46 12.17 5.19
N GLU A 156 15.68 11.67 4.99
CA GLU A 156 16.87 12.51 4.84
C GLU A 156 16.77 13.48 3.65
N ARG A 157 16.23 13.02 2.52
CA ARG A 157 15.96 13.89 1.36
C ARG A 157 14.92 14.96 1.68
N CYS A 158 13.85 14.60 2.38
CA CYS A 158 12.80 15.52 2.79
C CYS A 158 13.33 16.57 3.77
N LYS A 159 14.09 16.16 4.79
CA LYS A 159 14.74 17.07 5.75
C LYS A 159 15.66 18.06 5.05
N LYS A 160 16.52 17.58 4.14
CA LYS A 160 17.41 18.45 3.35
C LYS A 160 16.64 19.44 2.49
N ALA A 161 15.56 19.00 1.83
CA ALA A 161 14.73 19.88 1.02
C ALA A 161 14.03 20.95 1.87
N PHE A 162 13.54 20.59 3.05
CA PHE A 162 12.89 21.51 3.97
C PHE A 162 13.87 22.56 4.52
N ALA A 163 15.06 22.13 4.96
CA ALA A 163 16.11 23.03 5.44
C ALA A 163 16.50 24.08 4.37
N LEU A 164 16.69 23.65 3.12
CA LEU A 164 16.99 24.57 2.00
C LEU A 164 15.83 25.55 1.73
N GLN A 165 14.59 25.10 1.93
CA GLN A 165 13.42 25.97 1.75
C GLN A 165 13.30 27.00 2.87
N GLU A 166 13.55 26.62 4.11
CA GLU A 166 13.58 27.54 5.26
C GLU A 166 14.69 28.59 5.08
N GLU A 167 15.89 28.18 4.70
CA GLU A 167 17.01 29.09 4.42
C GLU A 167 16.68 30.07 3.30
N ARG A 168 16.09 29.59 2.19
CA ARG A 168 15.60 30.46 1.10
C ARG A 168 14.59 31.49 1.59
N ILE A 169 13.63 31.08 2.43
CA ILE A 169 12.61 31.98 2.97
C ILE A 169 13.25 33.02 3.89
N MET A 170 14.23 32.62 4.71
CA MET A 170 14.97 33.50 5.59
C MET A 170 15.74 34.57 4.81
N ILE A 171 16.51 34.15 3.80
CA ILE A 171 17.27 35.06 2.93
C ILE A 171 16.33 36.03 2.21
N GLU A 172 15.19 35.57 1.69
CA GLU A 172 14.25 36.46 1.00
C GLU A 172 13.58 37.45 1.97
N ARG A 173 13.28 37.02 3.22
CA ARG A 173 12.78 37.94 4.26
C ARG A 173 13.80 39.02 4.60
N GLU A 174 15.06 38.64 4.82
CA GLU A 174 16.15 39.59 5.08
C GLU A 174 16.36 40.53 3.89
N ARG A 175 16.28 40.01 2.66
CA ARG A 175 16.39 40.83 1.45
C ARG A 175 15.25 41.85 1.34
N VAL A 176 14.03 41.48 1.70
CA VAL A 176 12.88 42.40 1.75
C VAL A 176 13.06 43.44 2.86
N GLU A 177 13.57 43.02 4.02
CA GLU A 177 13.89 43.89 5.14
C GLU A 177 14.93 44.95 4.75
N ILE A 178 16.07 44.53 4.20
CA ILE A 178 17.14 45.44 3.74
C ILE A 178 16.61 46.41 2.68
N LYS A 179 15.81 45.93 1.71
CA LYS A 179 15.19 46.81 0.71
C LYS A 179 14.26 47.85 1.35
N ARG A 180 13.48 47.46 2.36
CA ARG A 180 12.63 48.40 3.09
C ARG A 180 13.48 49.45 3.81
N GLN A 181 14.54 49.03 4.49
CA GLN A 181 15.45 49.95 5.20
C GLN A 181 16.12 50.94 4.25
N LEU A 182 16.59 50.48 3.08
CA LEU A 182 17.16 51.36 2.07
C LEU A 182 16.15 52.36 1.51
N GLU A 183 14.90 51.96 1.30
CA GLU A 183 13.84 52.89 0.85
C GLU A 183 13.45 53.88 1.95
N GLU A 184 13.39 53.44 3.21
CA GLU A 184 13.18 54.33 4.35
C GLU A 184 14.33 55.35 4.47
N GLU A 185 15.58 54.91 4.34
CA GLU A 185 16.75 55.79 4.35
C GLU A 185 16.71 56.78 3.19
N ARG A 186 16.34 56.32 1.99
CA ARG A 186 16.12 57.20 0.83
C ARG A 186 15.07 58.26 1.13
N ILE A 187 13.94 57.89 1.74
CA ILE A 187 12.85 58.82 2.11
C ILE A 187 13.33 59.83 3.17
N MET A 188 14.09 59.38 4.18
CA MET A 188 14.63 60.26 5.22
C MET A 188 15.64 61.26 4.65
N ASN A 189 16.37 60.89 3.60
CA ASN A 189 17.43 61.71 2.99
C ASN A 189 16.95 62.56 1.79
N ILE A 190 15.66 62.57 1.45
CA ILE A 190 15.14 63.43 0.38
C ILE A 190 15.28 64.91 0.77
N ASP A 191 15.86 65.71 -0.13
CA ASP A 191 15.94 67.16 0.03
C ASP A 191 14.61 67.83 -0.29
N MET A 192 13.96 68.31 0.76
CA MET A 192 12.62 68.90 0.73
C MET A 192 12.58 70.28 0.07
N SER A 193 13.71 70.97 0.00
CA SER A 193 13.79 72.33 -0.58
C SER A 193 13.57 72.35 -2.09
N THR A 194 13.76 71.20 -2.75
CA THR A 194 13.62 71.03 -4.20
C THR A 194 12.22 70.59 -4.63
N LEU A 195 11.33 70.27 -3.67
CA LEU A 195 10.02 69.68 -3.92
C LEU A 195 8.89 70.73 -3.93
N ASN A 196 7.81 70.43 -4.64
CA ASN A 196 6.61 71.27 -4.54
C ASN A 196 5.87 71.03 -3.22
N TYR A 197 5.01 71.98 -2.83
CA TYR A 197 4.29 71.96 -1.55
C TYR A 197 3.55 70.63 -1.26
N LYS A 198 2.87 70.05 -2.26
CA LYS A 198 2.14 68.78 -2.07
C LYS A 198 3.08 67.60 -1.86
N GLN A 199 4.20 67.57 -2.57
CA GLN A 199 5.23 66.54 -2.40
C GLN A 199 5.92 66.68 -1.04
N GLN A 200 6.18 67.91 -0.60
CA GLN A 200 6.78 68.19 0.70
C GLN A 200 5.92 67.63 1.83
N GLN A 201 4.63 67.97 1.87
CA GLN A 201 3.71 67.43 2.89
C GLN A 201 3.65 65.88 2.89
N TYR A 202 3.68 65.27 1.70
CA TYR A 202 3.67 63.81 1.59
C TYR A 202 4.91 63.17 2.23
N TYR A 203 6.11 63.68 1.93
CA TYR A 203 7.34 63.11 2.45
C TYR A 203 7.55 63.43 3.94
N GLU A 204 7.14 64.61 4.43
CA GLU A 204 7.14 64.95 5.87
C GLU A 204 6.34 63.91 6.67
N SER A 205 5.09 63.66 6.29
CA SER A 205 4.25 62.65 6.95
C SER A 205 4.84 61.24 6.87
N ARG A 206 5.52 60.93 5.76
CA ARG A 206 6.16 59.62 5.56
C ARG A 206 7.40 59.46 6.46
N GLN A 207 8.21 60.51 6.61
CA GLN A 207 9.36 60.55 7.52
C GLN A 207 8.91 60.39 8.97
N GLU A 208 7.88 61.14 9.40
CA GLU A 208 7.28 60.99 10.73
C GLU A 208 6.80 59.56 10.99
N GLY A 209 6.10 58.96 10.03
CA GLY A 209 5.65 57.58 10.12
C GLY A 209 6.79 56.56 10.24
N ILE A 210 7.94 56.80 9.59
CA ILE A 210 9.14 55.97 9.72
C ILE A 210 9.75 56.13 11.12
N LEU A 211 9.90 57.37 11.59
CA LEU A 211 10.44 57.66 12.92
C LEU A 211 9.58 57.05 14.04
N SER A 212 8.26 57.20 13.97
CA SER A 212 7.34 56.60 14.96
C SER A 212 7.43 55.07 14.98
N LYS A 213 7.56 54.42 13.81
CA LYS A 213 7.74 52.96 13.75
C LYS A 213 9.05 52.49 14.38
N ARG A 214 10.13 53.26 14.25
CA ARG A 214 11.44 52.94 14.85
C ARG A 214 11.50 53.23 16.35
N LEU A 215 10.68 54.15 16.85
CA LEU A 215 10.56 54.45 18.28
C LEU A 215 9.68 53.44 19.04
N ASN A 216 8.73 52.81 18.35
CA ASN A 216 7.75 51.88 18.93
C ASN A 216 8.10 50.39 18.78
N ASN A 217 9.16 50.05 18.03
CA ASN A 217 9.70 48.69 17.89
C ASN A 217 10.98 48.55 18.71
#